data_AF-L0HE88-F1
#
_entry.id   AF-L0HE88-F1
#
_cell.length_a   1.000
_cell.length_b   1.000
_cell.length_c   1.000
_cell.angle_alpha   90.00
_cell.angle_beta   90.00
_cell.angle_gamma   90.00
#
_symmetry.space_group_name_H-M   'P 1'
#
loop_
_entity.id
_entity.type
_entity.pdbx_description
1 polymer ?
#
loop_
_entity_poly.entity_id
_entity_poly.type
_entity_poly.pdbx_seq_one_letter_code
_entity_poly.pdbx_strand_id
1 'polypeptide(L)'
;MRTGTIAGFFAVAICLMALAVGAASAAGQQYTMEQTLSDRGQQATIAFDALAFLSGDSCSDTFIPPGKVADYAGFQYLRDNDATQMGHNTDFVTRISDNVLYILNDDQRAQFSALATTEAPLTTQYALMRYPLMNAFRAQLEGNIPSGSSGLDQAAVKAYSAQLYDVDASISIARAKTYASVIRSLNESQRAYLDTMATKGMADMPGVDASAALKSSGQGSSVAMRTYASEMFAWYAGSVDRDVYFCPERQGTYFGSFYMKDRPAMGNAGYSISTTLTGDSGEAFLALLTDTQRSEITGLVDLQRADLNEIVATRTAIATEFRKALSGETIDETTVRSLSERYGELDGEISYWYATHFAEVGQTLTSDQKQKMTALRNLDGYTCSGAYLYSQQISYPQNVPSDFLFGVGSYDCTQMSAWIAAQQLVSQQPGTNKTGLQGNTTKKGPGGKQNAGNVTGQKPVEKIQNGNVTAHKQKSGLEKPDRMPVEEVSAKLGESGYDISGVQAALAANDREAMKAWMKVFKQNNPGVAESIEGKTDTGISTDIPVG
;
A
#
# COMPACT_ATOMS: atom_id res chain seq x y z
N MET A 1 -72.38 45.21 31.35
CA MET A 1 -73.19 44.38 30.42
C MET A 1 -72.26 43.84 29.35
N ARG A 2 -72.45 42.57 28.96
CA ARG A 2 -72.18 41.92 27.65
C ARG A 2 -71.33 42.71 26.62
N THR A 3 -70.42 42.19 25.82
CA THR A 3 -69.98 40.86 25.33
C THR A 3 -68.97 41.21 24.23
N GLY A 4 -67.93 40.42 23.96
CA GLY A 4 -67.10 40.70 22.78
C GLY A 4 -65.85 39.84 22.63
N THR A 5 -66.06 38.59 22.24
CA THR A 5 -65.07 37.61 21.80
C THR A 5 -64.36 38.07 20.52
N ILE A 6 -63.03 38.04 20.49
CA ILE A 6 -62.26 37.85 19.24
C ILE A 6 -61.34 36.66 19.45
N ALA A 7 -61.83 35.50 19.03
CA ALA A 7 -61.03 34.32 18.74
C ALA A 7 -60.87 34.27 17.20
N GLY A 8 -59.64 34.14 16.73
CA GLY A 8 -59.37 33.89 15.31
C GLY A 8 -57.99 34.39 14.88
N PHE A 9 -57.20 33.47 14.30
CA PHE A 9 -55.92 33.67 13.61
C PHE A 9 -54.61 33.53 14.39
N PHE A 10 -54.44 32.45 15.16
CA PHE A 10 -53.10 31.96 15.56
C PHE A 10 -52.93 30.43 15.45
N ALA A 11 -53.49 29.83 14.39
CA ALA A 11 -53.36 28.39 14.15
C ALA A 11 -53.20 28.04 12.66
N VAL A 12 -52.23 28.67 11.97
CA VAL A 12 -51.73 28.19 10.66
C VAL A 12 -50.21 28.29 10.51
N ALA A 13 -49.47 28.90 11.44
CA ALA A 13 -48.03 29.12 11.30
C ALA A 13 -47.12 28.13 12.07
N ILE A 14 -47.67 27.05 12.67
CA ILE A 14 -46.89 26.04 13.41
C ILE A 14 -46.96 24.64 12.77
N CYS A 15 -47.64 24.50 11.62
CA CYS A 15 -47.71 23.23 10.87
C CYS A 15 -46.93 23.24 9.53
N LEU A 16 -46.07 24.24 9.32
CA LEU A 16 -45.23 24.36 8.12
C LEU A 16 -43.72 24.43 8.38
N MET A 17 -43.28 24.37 9.65
CA MET A 17 -41.86 24.15 10.00
C MET A 17 -41.53 22.69 10.33
N ALA A 18 -42.54 21.80 10.43
CA ALA A 18 -42.34 20.38 10.71
C ALA A 18 -42.29 19.50 9.44
N LEU A 19 -42.30 20.09 8.24
CA LEU A 19 -42.23 19.37 6.95
C LEU A 19 -41.05 19.81 6.06
N ALA A 20 -40.12 20.61 6.58
CA ALA A 20 -38.88 21.00 5.89
C ALA A 20 -37.63 20.24 6.40
N VAL A 21 -37.80 19.11 7.09
CA VAL A 21 -36.72 18.16 7.42
C VAL A 21 -36.66 17.02 6.40
N GLY A 22 -37.55 17.00 5.42
CA GLY A 22 -37.61 15.98 4.37
C GLY A 22 -37.30 16.54 2.98
N ALA A 23 -36.08 17.07 2.78
CA ALA A 23 -35.43 17.21 1.47
C ALA A 23 -34.07 17.93 1.60
N ALA A 24 -33.23 17.53 2.56
CA ALA A 24 -31.78 17.66 2.31
C ALA A 24 -31.48 16.60 1.25
N SER A 25 -31.19 17.04 0.03
CA SER A 25 -30.76 16.15 -1.04
C SER A 25 -29.59 15.30 -0.52
N ALA A 26 -29.51 14.06 -1.01
CA ALA A 26 -28.35 13.19 -0.85
C ALA A 26 -27.12 13.77 -1.58
N ALA A 27 -26.66 14.96 -1.16
CA ALA A 27 -25.28 15.34 -1.33
C ALA A 27 -24.48 14.39 -0.43
N GLY A 28 -23.64 13.56 -1.04
CA GLY A 28 -22.84 12.56 -0.32
C GLY A 28 -22.13 13.20 0.87
N GLN A 29 -22.16 12.51 2.01
CA GLN A 29 -21.52 12.98 3.23
C GLN A 29 -20.05 13.26 2.95
N GLN A 30 -19.63 14.51 3.10
CA GLN A 30 -18.26 14.93 2.88
C GLN A 30 -17.44 14.68 4.16
N TYR A 31 -16.35 13.92 4.05
CA TYR A 31 -15.41 13.71 5.15
C TYR A 31 -14.59 14.97 5.39
N THR A 32 -14.60 15.45 6.63
CA THR A 32 -13.91 16.67 7.05
C THR A 32 -12.89 16.38 8.14
N MET A 33 -11.94 17.30 8.34
CA MET A 33 -11.00 17.21 9.45
C MET A 33 -11.70 17.25 10.81
N GLU A 34 -12.77 18.06 10.94
CA GLU A 34 -13.59 18.11 12.15
C GLU A 34 -14.23 16.75 12.47
N GLN A 35 -14.78 16.06 11.47
CA GLN A 35 -15.35 14.73 11.65
C GLN A 35 -14.26 13.73 12.06
N THR A 36 -13.09 13.77 11.42
CA THR A 36 -11.96 12.90 11.77
C THR A 36 -11.51 13.12 13.22
N LEU A 37 -11.46 14.36 13.71
CA LEU A 37 -11.05 14.68 15.08
C LEU A 37 -12.15 14.49 16.13
N SER A 38 -13.40 14.26 15.71
CA SER A 38 -14.52 14.11 16.64
C SER A 38 -14.32 12.89 17.56
N ASP A 39 -14.86 12.98 18.79
CA ASP A 39 -14.78 11.88 19.76
C ASP A 39 -15.30 10.56 19.18
N ARG A 40 -16.41 10.60 18.42
CA ARG A 40 -16.97 9.39 17.79
C ARG A 40 -16.03 8.83 16.72
N GLY A 41 -15.43 9.68 15.90
CA GLY A 41 -14.47 9.30 14.87
C GLY A 41 -13.24 8.62 15.48
N GLN A 42 -12.64 9.27 16.48
CA GLN A 42 -11.48 8.74 17.20
C GLN A 42 -11.80 7.46 17.97
N GLN A 43 -12.92 7.41 18.68
CA GLN A 43 -13.35 6.22 19.41
C GLN A 43 -13.51 5.01 18.47
N ALA A 44 -14.13 5.20 17.31
CA ALA A 44 -14.31 4.12 16.33
C ALA A 44 -12.96 3.57 15.85
N THR A 45 -12.03 4.47 15.53
CA THR A 45 -10.70 4.12 15.04
C THR A 45 -9.86 3.42 16.09
N ILE A 46 -9.76 3.99 17.29
CA ILE A 46 -9.01 3.37 18.40
C ILE A 46 -9.55 1.97 18.67
N ALA A 47 -10.88 1.82 18.70
CA ALA A 47 -11.52 0.52 18.92
C ALA A 47 -11.24 -0.47 17.77
N PHE A 48 -11.17 0.01 16.54
CA PHE A 48 -10.82 -0.81 15.37
C PHE A 48 -9.36 -1.27 15.41
N ASP A 49 -8.43 -0.39 15.77
CA ASP A 49 -7.02 -0.71 15.99
C ASP A 49 -6.85 -1.71 17.14
N ALA A 50 -7.55 -1.49 18.26
CA ALA A 50 -7.56 -2.41 19.39
C ALA A 50 -8.07 -3.80 18.99
N LEU A 51 -9.18 -3.88 18.25
CA LEU A 51 -9.69 -5.14 17.72
C LEU A 51 -8.62 -5.84 16.89
N ALA A 52 -8.03 -5.14 15.93
CA ALA A 52 -7.04 -5.71 15.01
C ALA A 52 -5.80 -6.24 15.74
N PHE A 53 -5.31 -5.49 16.72
CA PHE A 53 -4.11 -5.80 17.48
C PHE A 53 -4.30 -6.94 18.47
N LEU A 54 -5.40 -6.93 19.23
CA LEU A 54 -5.67 -7.89 20.30
C LEU A 54 -6.12 -9.26 19.78
N SER A 55 -6.68 -9.29 18.58
CA SER A 55 -7.01 -10.53 17.86
C SER A 55 -5.98 -10.88 16.78
N GLY A 56 -4.94 -10.03 16.67
CA GLY A 56 -3.85 -9.99 15.71
C GLY A 56 -2.69 -10.93 15.99
N ASP A 57 -1.69 -10.80 15.13
CA ASP A 57 -0.34 -11.33 15.32
C ASP A 57 0.70 -10.30 14.82
N SER A 58 1.96 -10.53 15.18
CA SER A 58 3.08 -9.65 14.81
C SER A 58 3.25 -9.50 13.29
N CYS A 59 2.84 -10.49 12.49
CA CYS A 59 2.87 -10.38 11.04
C CYS A 59 1.83 -9.37 10.56
N SER A 60 0.59 -9.44 11.04
CA SER A 60 -0.48 -8.53 10.63
C SER A 60 -0.20 -7.08 11.04
N ASP A 61 0.48 -6.87 12.17
CA ASP A 61 0.88 -5.54 12.65
C ASP A 61 1.86 -4.84 11.70
N THR A 62 2.66 -5.60 10.96
CA THR A 62 3.69 -5.07 10.04
C THR A 62 3.12 -4.55 8.72
N PHE A 63 1.92 -4.97 8.35
CA PHE A 63 1.30 -4.61 7.08
C PHE A 63 0.88 -3.14 7.03
N ILE A 64 1.26 -2.45 5.96
CA ILE A 64 0.76 -1.11 5.63
C ILE A 64 0.67 -0.98 4.11
N PRO A 65 -0.45 -0.50 3.53
CA PRO A 65 -0.55 -0.41 2.08
C PRO A 65 0.44 0.61 1.51
N PRO A 66 0.91 0.43 0.26
CA PRO A 66 1.76 1.41 -0.41
C PRO A 66 1.10 2.80 -0.45
N GLY A 67 1.91 3.86 -0.43
CA GLY A 67 1.41 5.25 -0.47
C GLY A 67 0.89 5.79 0.86
N LYS A 68 1.05 5.05 1.98
CA LYS A 68 0.71 5.53 3.33
C LYS A 68 1.84 6.27 4.03
N VAL A 69 2.86 6.70 3.32
CA VAL A 69 4.01 7.46 3.85
C VAL A 69 4.14 8.72 2.97
N ALA A 70 4.59 9.83 3.56
CA ALA A 70 4.73 11.12 2.90
C ALA A 70 3.42 11.68 2.30
N ASP A 71 2.33 11.57 3.05
CA ASP A 71 0.99 11.98 2.60
C ASP A 71 0.71 13.46 2.96
N TYR A 72 1.24 14.37 2.16
CA TYR A 72 0.99 15.83 2.24
C TYR A 72 0.45 16.39 0.91
N ALA A 73 -0.15 15.53 0.09
CA ALA A 73 -0.62 15.82 -1.26
C ALA A 73 -2.15 15.75 -1.40
N GLY A 74 -2.87 15.53 -0.28
CA GLY A 74 -4.33 15.52 -0.26
C GLY A 74 -4.97 14.32 -0.95
N PHE A 75 -4.20 13.27 -1.24
CA PHE A 75 -4.72 12.06 -1.87
C PHE A 75 -5.78 11.39 -1.00
N GLN A 76 -5.55 11.36 0.31
CA GLN A 76 -6.50 10.80 1.28
C GLN A 76 -7.84 11.56 1.24
N TYR A 77 -7.81 12.89 1.10
CA TYR A 77 -9.02 13.70 0.97
C TYR A 77 -9.76 13.42 -0.33
N LEU A 78 -9.01 13.40 -1.45
CA LEU A 78 -9.56 13.10 -2.78
C LEU A 78 -10.26 11.74 -2.80
N ARG A 79 -9.68 10.75 -2.12
CA ARG A 79 -10.22 9.41 -2.00
C ARG A 79 -11.52 9.38 -1.21
N ASP A 80 -11.52 9.88 0.02
CA ASP A 80 -12.68 9.74 0.91
C ASP A 80 -13.85 10.62 0.42
N ASN A 81 -13.56 11.70 -0.30
CA ASN A 81 -14.54 12.63 -0.87
C ASN A 81 -14.78 12.44 -2.37
N ASP A 82 -14.50 11.26 -2.91
CA ASP A 82 -14.79 10.97 -4.32
C ASP A 82 -16.27 11.19 -4.64
N ALA A 83 -16.57 12.05 -5.63
CA ALA A 83 -17.93 12.43 -5.98
C ALA A 83 -18.81 11.26 -6.43
N THR A 84 -18.18 10.17 -6.90
CA THR A 84 -18.88 8.95 -7.33
C THR A 84 -18.93 7.87 -6.25
N GLN A 85 -18.43 8.16 -5.04
CA GLN A 85 -18.31 7.21 -3.91
C GLN A 85 -17.47 5.96 -4.23
N MET A 86 -16.61 6.04 -5.25
CA MET A 86 -15.73 4.96 -5.71
C MET A 86 -14.29 5.13 -5.21
N GLY A 87 -14.05 6.08 -4.30
CA GLY A 87 -12.75 6.32 -3.67
C GLY A 87 -12.10 5.09 -3.04
N HIS A 88 -12.90 4.24 -2.41
CA HIS A 88 -12.44 3.03 -1.73
C HIS A 88 -12.42 1.79 -2.64
N ASN A 89 -12.60 1.98 -3.95
CA ASN A 89 -12.43 0.92 -4.93
C ASN A 89 -10.95 0.70 -5.25
N THR A 90 -10.56 -0.56 -5.46
CA THR A 90 -9.17 -0.93 -5.78
C THR A 90 -8.66 -0.33 -7.10
N ASP A 91 -9.56 0.09 -7.98
CA ASP A 91 -9.21 0.72 -9.25
C ASP A 91 -8.99 2.24 -9.14
N PHE A 92 -9.25 2.87 -7.99
CA PHE A 92 -9.22 4.33 -7.82
C PHE A 92 -7.85 4.95 -8.15
N VAL A 93 -6.80 4.44 -7.53
CA VAL A 93 -5.40 4.86 -7.78
C VAL A 93 -5.04 4.64 -9.24
N THR A 94 -5.39 3.48 -9.79
CA THR A 94 -5.11 3.10 -11.18
C THR A 94 -5.76 4.09 -12.15
N ARG A 95 -7.03 4.41 -11.94
CA ARG A 95 -7.79 5.34 -12.78
C ARG A 95 -7.13 6.72 -12.83
N ILE A 96 -6.80 7.30 -11.69
CA ILE A 96 -6.17 8.63 -11.63
C ILE A 96 -4.77 8.57 -12.25
N SER A 97 -3.95 7.62 -11.82
CA SER A 97 -2.56 7.52 -12.25
C SER A 97 -2.44 7.26 -13.75
N ASP A 98 -3.31 6.44 -14.35
CA ASP A 98 -3.30 6.19 -15.79
C ASP A 98 -3.58 7.47 -16.57
N ASN A 99 -4.56 8.28 -16.14
CA ASN A 99 -4.88 9.55 -16.78
C ASN A 99 -3.70 10.54 -16.74
N VAL A 100 -3.04 10.65 -15.59
CA VAL A 100 -1.86 11.51 -15.46
C VAL A 100 -0.72 11.01 -16.33
N LEU A 101 -0.34 9.74 -16.21
CA LEU A 101 0.78 9.16 -16.97
C LEU A 101 0.56 9.20 -18.48
N TYR A 102 -0.69 9.10 -18.91
CA TYR A 102 -1.10 9.22 -20.31
C TYR A 102 -0.79 10.60 -20.90
N ILE A 103 -1.01 11.68 -20.14
CA ILE A 103 -0.80 13.05 -20.65
C ILE A 103 0.64 13.54 -20.50
N LEU A 104 1.44 12.97 -19.59
CA LEU A 104 2.83 13.39 -19.40
C LEU A 104 3.69 13.11 -20.65
N ASN A 105 4.73 13.91 -20.87
CA ASN A 105 5.76 13.63 -21.88
C ASN A 105 6.90 12.78 -21.28
N ASP A 106 7.90 12.44 -22.09
CA ASP A 106 9.03 11.61 -21.65
C ASP A 106 9.86 12.28 -20.55
N ASP A 107 10.13 13.59 -20.66
CA ASP A 107 10.91 14.33 -19.66
C ASP A 107 10.20 14.41 -18.30
N GLN A 108 8.87 14.58 -18.31
CA GLN A 108 8.05 14.58 -17.10
C GLN A 108 8.01 13.19 -16.45
N ARG A 109 7.89 12.12 -17.24
CA ARG A 109 7.96 10.73 -16.73
C ARG A 109 9.36 10.37 -16.23
N ALA A 110 10.41 10.90 -16.84
CA ALA A 110 11.79 10.69 -16.40
C ALA A 110 12.02 11.27 -15.01
N GLN A 111 11.38 12.40 -14.65
CA GLN A 111 11.44 12.96 -13.30
C GLN A 111 10.85 12.01 -12.26
N PHE A 112 9.69 11.39 -12.52
CA PHE A 112 9.13 10.37 -11.63
C PHE A 112 9.99 9.12 -11.54
N SER A 113 10.61 8.70 -12.64
CA SER A 113 11.53 7.55 -12.65
C SER A 113 12.77 7.82 -11.79
N ALA A 114 13.34 9.03 -11.89
CA ALA A 114 14.46 9.46 -11.05
C ALA A 114 14.07 9.57 -9.56
N LEU A 115 12.86 10.06 -9.28
CA LEU A 115 12.32 10.08 -7.92
C LEU A 115 12.19 8.66 -7.36
N ALA A 116 11.68 7.70 -8.14
CA ALA A 116 11.56 6.31 -7.71
C ALA A 116 12.91 5.70 -7.30
N THR A 117 13.98 5.99 -8.07
CA THR A 117 15.34 5.56 -7.71
C THR A 117 15.82 6.21 -6.42
N THR A 118 15.52 7.50 -6.22
CA THR A 118 15.93 8.26 -5.03
C THR A 118 15.19 7.80 -3.77
N GLU A 119 13.88 7.55 -3.88
CA GLU A 119 13.04 7.18 -2.75
C GLU A 119 13.13 5.71 -2.35
N ALA A 120 13.51 4.81 -3.26
CA ALA A 120 13.57 3.38 -2.98
C ALA A 120 14.31 3.03 -1.67
N PRO A 121 15.56 3.47 -1.43
CA PRO A 121 16.26 3.19 -0.18
C PRO A 121 15.59 3.83 1.05
N LEU A 122 15.04 5.05 0.92
CA LEU A 122 14.36 5.75 2.02
C LEU A 122 13.04 5.06 2.40
N THR A 123 12.30 4.61 1.41
CA THR A 123 11.04 3.88 1.56
C THR A 123 11.28 2.57 2.30
N THR A 124 12.32 1.83 1.91
CA THR A 124 12.75 0.60 2.61
C THR A 124 13.23 0.90 4.02
N GLN A 125 14.04 1.95 4.21
CA GLN A 125 14.52 2.38 5.53
C GLN A 125 13.34 2.68 6.47
N TYR A 126 12.38 3.50 6.03
CA TYR A 126 11.19 3.85 6.81
C TYR A 126 10.42 2.59 7.24
N ALA A 127 10.16 1.68 6.31
CA ALA A 127 9.43 0.45 6.63
C ALA A 127 10.19 -0.46 7.62
N LEU A 128 11.51 -0.56 7.51
CA LEU A 128 12.33 -1.30 8.48
C LEU A 128 12.38 -0.61 9.85
N MET A 129 12.43 0.72 9.90
CA MET A 129 12.42 1.48 11.15
C MET A 129 11.12 1.35 11.94
N ARG A 130 10.02 0.91 11.33
CA ARG A 130 8.77 0.59 12.06
C ARG A 130 8.91 -0.65 12.95
N TYR A 131 9.78 -1.61 12.61
CA TYR A 131 9.83 -2.90 13.29
C TYR A 131 10.18 -2.82 14.78
N PRO A 132 11.15 -2.00 15.23
CA PRO A 132 11.39 -1.79 16.66
C PRO A 132 10.15 -1.41 17.46
N LEU A 133 9.32 -0.48 16.96
CA LEU A 133 8.06 -0.08 17.61
C LEU A 133 7.07 -1.24 17.67
N MET A 134 6.82 -1.90 16.54
CA MET A 134 5.88 -3.03 16.48
C MET A 134 6.32 -4.19 17.37
N ASN A 135 7.63 -4.48 17.41
CA ASN A 135 8.20 -5.51 18.27
C ASN A 135 8.05 -5.16 19.75
N ALA A 136 8.32 -3.90 20.13
CA ALA A 136 8.12 -3.43 21.50
C ALA A 136 6.64 -3.46 21.91
N PHE A 137 5.73 -3.02 21.03
CA PHE A 137 4.31 -3.01 21.34
C PHE A 137 3.71 -4.43 21.43
N ARG A 138 4.23 -5.40 20.67
CA ARG A 138 3.95 -6.84 20.89
C ARG A 138 4.46 -7.33 22.22
N ALA A 139 5.73 -7.07 22.52
CA ALA A 139 6.32 -7.48 23.79
C ALA A 139 5.55 -6.91 25.00
N GLN A 140 5.06 -5.67 24.91
CA GLN A 140 4.20 -5.05 25.92
C GLN A 140 2.88 -5.81 26.11
N LEU A 141 2.16 -6.13 25.03
CA LEU A 141 0.90 -6.90 25.10
C LEU A 141 1.11 -8.30 25.68
N GLU A 142 2.17 -8.98 25.25
CA GLU A 142 2.45 -10.37 25.62
C GLU A 142 3.10 -10.52 27.00
N GLY A 143 3.49 -9.41 27.64
CA GLY A 143 4.21 -9.42 28.91
C GLY A 143 5.68 -9.83 28.79
N ASN A 144 6.23 -9.82 27.57
CA ASN A 144 7.63 -10.15 27.25
C ASN A 144 8.55 -8.95 27.48
N ILE A 145 8.46 -8.34 28.67
CA ILE A 145 9.18 -7.11 29.03
C ILE A 145 10.67 -7.42 29.29
N PRO A 146 11.62 -6.64 28.72
CA PRO A 146 13.04 -6.83 28.98
C PRO A 146 13.40 -6.69 30.47
N SER A 147 14.39 -7.48 30.92
CA SER A 147 14.89 -7.41 32.29
C SER A 147 15.43 -6.01 32.60
N GLY A 148 15.07 -5.46 33.76
CA GLY A 148 15.44 -4.10 34.18
C GLY A 148 14.44 -3.01 33.74
N SER A 149 13.37 -3.37 33.03
CA SER A 149 12.28 -2.45 32.68
C SER A 149 11.03 -2.66 33.54
N SER A 150 10.17 -1.64 33.56
CA SER A 150 8.81 -1.69 34.12
C SER A 150 7.70 -1.66 33.05
N GLY A 151 8.06 -1.58 31.77
CA GLY A 151 7.15 -1.39 30.65
C GLY A 151 7.73 -0.45 29.60
N LEU A 152 6.95 -0.12 28.57
CA LEU A 152 7.35 0.85 27.56
C LEU A 152 7.80 2.18 28.20
N ASP A 153 8.88 2.75 27.69
CA ASP A 153 9.35 4.08 28.04
C ASP A 153 8.78 5.09 27.03
N GLN A 154 7.88 5.95 27.50
CA GLN A 154 7.20 6.94 26.66
C GLN A 154 8.20 7.87 25.95
N ALA A 155 9.24 8.33 26.64
CA ALA A 155 10.21 9.25 26.08
C ALA A 155 11.05 8.58 24.98
N ALA A 156 11.43 7.31 25.18
CA ALA A 156 12.14 6.52 24.19
C ALA A 156 11.29 6.27 22.94
N VAL A 157 10.00 5.94 23.10
CA VAL A 157 9.06 5.76 21.98
C VAL A 157 8.93 7.05 21.17
N LYS A 158 8.70 8.19 21.83
CA LYS A 158 8.59 9.51 21.16
C LYS A 158 9.87 9.87 20.40
N ALA A 159 11.03 9.76 21.06
CA ALA A 159 12.32 10.11 20.46
C ALA A 159 12.68 9.22 19.26
N TYR A 160 12.32 7.94 19.31
CA TYR A 160 12.54 7.03 18.18
C TYR A 160 11.57 7.30 17.02
N SER A 161 10.31 7.57 17.33
CA SER A 161 9.31 7.94 16.32
C SER A 161 9.67 9.24 15.60
N ALA A 162 10.22 10.24 16.30
CA ALA A 162 10.75 11.47 15.69
C ALA A 162 11.78 11.18 14.58
N GLN A 163 12.71 10.26 14.82
CA GLN A 163 13.74 9.87 13.83
C GLN A 163 13.15 9.17 12.61
N LEU A 164 12.11 8.36 12.82
CA LEU A 164 11.38 7.72 11.72
C LEU A 164 10.70 8.76 10.83
N TYR A 165 10.19 9.85 11.41
CA TYR A 165 9.57 10.95 10.67
C TYR A 165 10.58 11.89 9.97
N ASP A 166 11.86 11.91 10.34
CA ASP A 166 12.89 12.59 9.53
C ASP A 166 13.10 11.88 8.16
N VAL A 167 12.94 10.55 8.13
CA VAL A 167 12.92 9.79 6.88
C VAL A 167 11.65 10.13 6.06
N ASP A 168 10.49 10.22 6.71
CA ASP A 168 9.24 10.69 6.07
C ASP A 168 9.38 12.09 5.48
N ALA A 169 10.05 13.01 6.21
CA ALA A 169 10.34 14.37 5.74
C ALA A 169 11.19 14.34 4.47
N SER A 170 12.22 13.49 4.44
CA SER A 170 13.11 13.34 3.29
C SER A 170 12.36 12.88 2.04
N ILE A 171 11.46 11.91 2.19
CA ILE A 171 10.58 11.43 1.12
C ILE A 171 9.64 12.57 0.68
N SER A 172 8.96 13.21 1.63
CA SER A 172 7.98 14.28 1.38
C SER A 172 8.58 15.49 0.65
N ILE A 173 9.78 15.92 1.03
CA ILE A 173 10.50 17.02 0.36
C ILE A 173 10.83 16.64 -1.08
N ALA A 174 11.34 15.42 -1.32
CA ALA A 174 11.68 14.94 -2.66
C ALA A 174 10.44 14.88 -3.57
N ARG A 175 9.30 14.41 -3.03
CA ARG A 175 8.00 14.43 -3.71
C ARG A 175 7.56 15.84 -4.05
N ALA A 176 7.48 16.73 -3.06
CA ALA A 176 7.01 18.10 -3.27
C ALA A 176 7.81 18.84 -4.35
N LYS A 177 9.14 18.71 -4.32
CA LYS A 177 10.03 19.27 -5.36
C LYS A 177 9.74 18.71 -6.75
N THR A 178 9.63 17.39 -6.86
CA THR A 178 9.41 16.69 -8.13
C THR A 178 8.03 17.00 -8.69
N TYR A 179 6.99 16.92 -7.87
CA TYR A 179 5.61 17.19 -8.27
C TYR A 179 5.47 18.63 -8.74
N ALA A 180 6.06 19.59 -8.03
CA ALA A 180 6.00 20.98 -8.41
C ALA A 180 6.76 21.23 -9.72
N SER A 181 7.91 20.59 -9.92
CA SER A 181 8.66 20.64 -11.18
C SER A 181 7.82 20.14 -12.35
N VAL A 182 7.19 18.97 -12.22
CA VAL A 182 6.31 18.41 -13.25
C VAL A 182 5.11 19.33 -13.49
N ILE A 183 4.40 19.78 -12.45
CA ILE A 183 3.24 20.68 -12.56
C ILE A 183 3.59 22.00 -13.25
N ARG A 184 4.73 22.62 -12.91
CA ARG A 184 5.17 23.87 -13.56
C ARG A 184 5.55 23.65 -15.02
N SER A 185 6.01 22.45 -15.39
CA SER A 185 6.35 22.10 -16.77
C SER A 185 5.15 21.74 -17.66
N LEU A 186 3.94 21.59 -17.10
CA LEU A 186 2.76 21.22 -17.89
C LEU A 186 2.45 22.27 -18.96
N ASN A 187 2.18 21.82 -20.18
CA ASN A 187 1.67 22.68 -21.24
C ASN A 187 0.16 22.94 -21.07
N GLU A 188 -0.41 23.81 -21.91
CA GLU A 188 -1.82 24.21 -21.82
C GLU A 188 -2.80 23.03 -21.98
N SER A 189 -2.54 22.08 -22.89
CA SER A 189 -3.43 20.94 -23.11
C SER A 189 -3.39 19.95 -21.95
N GLN A 190 -2.22 19.73 -21.34
CA GLN A 190 -2.06 18.92 -20.14
C GLN A 190 -2.81 19.54 -18.95
N ARG A 191 -2.69 20.86 -18.72
CA ARG A 191 -3.43 21.56 -17.66
C ARG A 191 -4.93 21.47 -17.87
N ALA A 192 -5.41 21.79 -19.07
CA ALA A 192 -6.84 21.71 -19.39
C ALA A 192 -7.40 20.30 -19.17
N TYR A 193 -6.61 19.26 -19.43
CA TYR A 193 -6.98 17.88 -19.15
C TYR A 193 -7.13 17.62 -17.64
N LEU A 194 -6.14 18.03 -16.84
CA LEU A 194 -6.20 17.86 -15.38
C LEU A 194 -7.31 18.70 -14.75
N ASP A 195 -7.54 19.93 -15.22
CA ASP A 195 -8.64 20.79 -14.77
C ASP A 195 -10.00 20.12 -15.02
N THR A 196 -10.17 19.52 -16.19
CA THR A 196 -11.37 18.74 -16.51
C THR A 196 -11.49 17.53 -15.56
N MET A 197 -10.39 16.82 -15.31
CA MET A 197 -10.37 15.66 -14.42
C MET A 197 -10.69 16.04 -12.97
N ALA A 198 -10.23 17.20 -12.49
CA ALA A 198 -10.49 17.71 -11.14
C ALA A 198 -11.97 17.95 -10.83
N THR A 199 -12.84 18.01 -11.85
CA THR A 199 -14.29 18.17 -11.69
C THR A 199 -15.05 16.84 -11.62
N LYS A 200 -14.36 15.69 -11.68
CA LYS A 200 -14.95 14.36 -11.85
C LYS A 200 -14.69 13.46 -10.64
N GLY A 201 -15.64 12.61 -10.31
CA GLY A 201 -15.40 11.42 -9.51
C GLY A 201 -14.76 10.31 -10.36
N MET A 202 -14.17 9.31 -9.72
CA MET A 202 -13.45 8.21 -10.35
C MET A 202 -14.27 7.53 -11.46
N ALA A 203 -15.56 7.27 -11.24
CA ALA A 203 -16.39 6.60 -12.24
C ALA A 203 -16.57 7.42 -13.53
N ASP A 204 -16.43 8.74 -13.45
CA ASP A 204 -16.58 9.67 -14.57
C ASP A 204 -15.24 10.04 -15.24
N MET A 205 -14.12 9.62 -14.63
CA MET A 205 -12.79 9.82 -15.18
C MET A 205 -12.56 8.91 -16.41
N PRO A 206 -11.88 9.41 -17.46
CA PRO A 206 -11.61 8.62 -18.66
C PRO A 206 -10.88 7.31 -18.35
N GLY A 207 -11.25 6.23 -19.03
CA GLY A 207 -10.48 4.99 -19.00
C GLY A 207 -9.40 5.06 -20.06
N VAL A 208 -8.14 5.22 -19.64
CA VAL A 208 -6.99 5.28 -20.54
C VAL A 208 -6.00 4.18 -20.20
N ASP A 209 -5.27 3.71 -21.21
CA ASP A 209 -4.22 2.71 -21.04
C ASP A 209 -2.86 3.39 -20.92
N ALA A 210 -2.28 3.39 -19.72
CA ALA A 210 -0.92 3.88 -19.48
C ALA A 210 0.15 2.77 -19.49
N SER A 211 -0.17 1.57 -19.97
CA SER A 211 0.75 0.42 -19.96
C SER A 211 2.04 0.69 -20.72
N ALA A 212 2.01 1.50 -21.80
CA ALA A 212 3.20 1.92 -22.52
C ALA A 212 4.14 2.79 -21.65
N ALA A 213 3.58 3.76 -20.93
CA ALA A 213 4.32 4.64 -20.02
C ALA A 213 4.89 3.88 -18.81
N LEU A 214 4.20 2.83 -18.34
CA LEU A 214 4.68 2.00 -17.25
C LEU A 214 5.79 1.04 -17.71
N LYS A 215 5.67 0.43 -18.89
CA LYS A 215 6.67 -0.48 -19.44
C LYS A 215 8.03 0.19 -19.64
N SER A 216 8.06 1.45 -20.07
CA SER A 216 9.31 2.20 -20.26
C SER A 216 10.02 2.53 -18.95
N SER A 217 9.34 2.43 -17.81
CA SER A 217 9.90 2.77 -16.49
C SER A 217 10.53 1.57 -15.73
N GLY A 218 10.25 0.32 -16.14
CA GLY A 218 10.65 -0.90 -15.42
C GLY A 218 9.52 -1.51 -14.57
N GLN A 219 9.71 -2.72 -14.01
CA GLN A 219 8.65 -3.39 -13.22
C GLN A 219 8.50 -2.81 -11.80
N GLY A 220 9.61 -2.51 -11.11
CA GLY A 220 9.61 -1.94 -9.76
C GLY A 220 9.19 -0.46 -9.68
N SER A 221 9.32 0.28 -10.77
CA SER A 221 8.84 1.67 -10.88
C SER A 221 7.32 1.75 -10.99
N SER A 222 6.62 0.71 -11.46
CA SER A 222 5.20 0.84 -11.82
C SER A 222 4.30 1.24 -10.64
N VAL A 223 4.54 0.72 -9.43
CA VAL A 223 3.82 1.12 -8.21
C VAL A 223 4.19 2.52 -7.77
N ALA A 224 5.49 2.86 -7.77
CA ALA A 224 5.96 4.20 -7.42
C ALA A 224 5.42 5.27 -8.38
N MET A 225 5.50 5.03 -9.69
CA MET A 225 4.98 5.90 -10.74
C MET A 225 3.48 6.15 -10.57
N ARG A 226 2.70 5.10 -10.25
CA ARG A 226 1.25 5.26 -9.98
C ARG A 226 0.98 6.07 -8.73
N THR A 227 1.76 5.83 -7.68
CA THR A 227 1.70 6.61 -6.42
C THR A 227 1.96 8.08 -6.73
N TYR A 228 3.08 8.39 -7.38
CA TYR A 228 3.47 9.77 -7.71
C TYR A 228 2.48 10.47 -8.63
N ALA A 229 2.00 9.79 -9.65
CA ALA A 229 1.02 10.35 -10.58
C ALA A 229 -0.30 10.67 -9.86
N SER A 230 -0.79 9.77 -9.02
CA SER A 230 -2.05 9.97 -8.29
C SER A 230 -1.94 11.01 -7.18
N GLU A 231 -0.86 11.01 -6.41
CA GLU A 231 -0.59 12.02 -5.38
C GLU A 231 -0.34 13.40 -5.99
N MET A 232 0.45 13.52 -7.07
CA MET A 232 0.66 14.78 -7.78
C MET A 232 -0.66 15.36 -8.28
N PHE A 233 -1.57 14.53 -8.82
CA PHE A 233 -2.88 15.01 -9.23
C PHE A 233 -3.73 15.50 -8.06
N ALA A 234 -3.76 14.76 -6.95
CA ALA A 234 -4.46 15.20 -5.75
C ALA A 234 -3.94 16.55 -5.26
N TRP A 235 -2.63 16.76 -5.33
CA TRP A 235 -2.00 18.02 -4.94
C TRP A 235 -2.33 19.16 -5.91
N TYR A 236 -2.28 18.89 -7.22
CA TYR A 236 -2.67 19.81 -8.30
C TYR A 236 -4.11 20.30 -8.13
N ALA A 237 -5.05 19.37 -7.90
CA ALA A 237 -6.46 19.66 -7.71
C ALA A 237 -6.80 20.13 -6.28
N GLY A 238 -5.80 20.19 -5.40
CA GLY A 238 -5.96 20.31 -3.95
C GLY A 238 -5.93 21.74 -3.42
N SER A 239 -6.20 21.86 -2.11
CA SER A 239 -5.91 23.04 -1.27
C SER A 239 -5.08 22.62 -0.06
N VAL A 240 -4.50 23.56 0.69
CA VAL A 240 -3.82 23.25 1.97
C VAL A 240 -4.75 22.44 2.87
N ASP A 241 -6.02 22.82 2.98
CA ASP A 241 -7.01 22.09 3.78
C ASP A 241 -7.14 20.62 3.37
N ARG A 242 -7.05 20.32 2.07
CA ARG A 242 -7.09 18.95 1.55
C ARG A 242 -5.79 18.20 1.81
N ASP A 243 -4.65 18.88 1.73
CA ASP A 243 -3.32 18.31 2.00
C ASP A 243 -3.15 17.94 3.48
N VAL A 244 -3.78 18.71 4.37
CA VAL A 244 -3.75 18.50 5.83
C VAL A 244 -4.60 17.31 6.24
N TYR A 245 -5.71 17.05 5.55
CA TYR A 245 -6.62 15.96 5.87
C TYR A 245 -5.92 14.59 5.88
N PHE A 246 -6.21 13.81 6.92
CA PHE A 246 -5.83 12.42 7.04
C PHE A 246 -7.04 11.57 7.43
N CYS A 247 -7.02 10.27 7.09
CA CYS A 247 -8.00 9.33 7.60
C CYS A 247 -7.77 9.10 9.10
N PRO A 248 -8.81 8.93 9.92
CA PRO A 248 -8.68 8.70 11.35
C PRO A 248 -7.61 7.64 11.74
N GLU A 249 -7.50 6.54 10.99
CA GLU A 249 -6.57 5.43 11.24
C GLU A 249 -5.10 5.74 10.88
N ARG A 250 -4.78 7.01 10.60
CA ARG A 250 -3.45 7.41 10.16
C ARG A 250 -2.43 7.39 11.30
N GLN A 251 -2.84 7.73 12.51
CA GLN A 251 -1.94 7.71 13.66
C GLN A 251 -1.89 6.32 14.25
N GLY A 252 -0.74 5.91 14.78
CA GLY A 252 -0.60 4.58 15.36
C GLY A 252 -0.74 3.44 14.33
N THR A 253 -0.09 3.53 13.17
CA THR A 253 -0.20 2.47 12.12
C THR A 253 0.50 1.14 12.45
N TYR A 254 0.62 0.78 13.73
CA TYR A 254 1.40 -0.34 14.26
C TYR A 254 0.54 -1.50 14.80
N PHE A 255 -0.79 -1.38 14.63
CA PHE A 255 -1.79 -2.20 15.33
C PHE A 255 -2.57 -3.17 14.41
N GLY A 256 -2.12 -3.36 13.17
CA GLY A 256 -2.66 -4.37 12.25
C GLY A 256 -4.02 -4.07 11.62
N SER A 257 -4.61 -2.90 11.87
CA SER A 257 -5.90 -2.48 11.31
C SER A 257 -5.91 -2.39 9.78
N PHE A 258 -4.81 -1.93 9.19
CA PHE A 258 -4.63 -1.95 7.74
C PHE A 258 -4.58 -3.38 7.17
N TYR A 259 -4.03 -4.36 7.90
CA TYR A 259 -4.12 -5.75 7.47
C TYR A 259 -5.58 -6.20 7.44
N MET A 260 -6.35 -5.88 8.48
CA MET A 260 -7.75 -6.25 8.58
C MET A 260 -8.61 -5.61 7.47
N LYS A 261 -8.32 -4.37 7.11
CA LYS A 261 -9.08 -3.61 6.11
C LYS A 261 -8.63 -3.86 4.67
N ASP A 262 -7.33 -3.76 4.40
CA ASP A 262 -6.81 -3.65 3.03
C ASP A 262 -6.31 -4.98 2.48
N ARG A 263 -5.93 -5.96 3.32
CA ARG A 263 -5.46 -7.28 2.83
C ARG A 263 -6.48 -8.00 1.94
N PRO A 264 -7.80 -7.98 2.22
CA PRO A 264 -8.82 -8.55 1.34
C PRO A 264 -8.98 -7.82 0.00
N ALA A 265 -8.65 -6.52 -0.03
CA ALA A 265 -8.71 -5.70 -1.24
C ALA A 265 -7.48 -5.90 -2.14
N MET A 266 -6.31 -6.17 -1.55
CA MET A 266 -5.06 -6.35 -2.29
C MET A 266 -5.17 -7.46 -3.35
N GLY A 267 -5.06 -7.09 -4.63
CA GLY A 267 -5.13 -8.03 -5.74
C GLY A 267 -6.53 -8.35 -6.25
N ASN A 268 -7.56 -7.72 -5.69
CA ASN A 268 -8.95 -7.97 -6.03
C ASN A 268 -9.51 -6.80 -6.83
N ALA A 269 -9.43 -6.89 -8.16
CA ALA A 269 -9.90 -5.82 -9.05
C ALA A 269 -11.40 -5.55 -8.87
N GLY A 270 -11.78 -4.27 -8.83
CA GLY A 270 -13.14 -3.83 -8.60
C GLY A 270 -13.67 -4.05 -7.17
N TYR A 271 -12.86 -4.54 -6.23
CA TYR A 271 -13.24 -4.64 -4.82
C TYR A 271 -13.38 -3.24 -4.22
N SER A 272 -14.45 -3.01 -3.46
CA SER A 272 -14.64 -1.79 -2.68
C SER A 272 -14.60 -2.12 -1.19
N ILE A 273 -13.72 -1.43 -0.47
CA ILE A 273 -13.71 -1.49 1.00
C ILE A 273 -14.93 -0.71 1.50
N SER A 274 -15.72 -1.31 2.41
CA SER A 274 -16.84 -0.60 3.02
C SER A 274 -16.34 0.59 3.82
N THR A 275 -16.94 1.76 3.60
CA THR A 275 -16.62 2.98 4.36
C THR A 275 -17.13 2.94 5.80
N THR A 276 -18.02 1.99 6.14
CA THR A 276 -18.51 1.78 7.51
C THR A 276 -17.69 0.78 8.31
N LEU A 277 -16.79 0.01 7.67
CA LEU A 277 -16.09 -1.12 8.29
C LEU A 277 -15.40 -0.74 9.61
N THR A 278 -14.63 0.36 9.60
CA THR A 278 -13.94 0.86 10.80
C THR A 278 -14.91 1.16 11.93
N GLY A 279 -16.02 1.85 11.61
CA GLY A 279 -17.06 2.24 12.57
C GLY A 279 -17.78 1.04 13.18
N ASP A 280 -18.29 0.15 12.32
CA ASP A 280 -19.10 -1.00 12.70
C ASP A 280 -18.27 -2.02 13.51
N SER A 281 -17.06 -2.34 13.05
CA SER A 281 -16.16 -3.26 13.75
C SER A 281 -15.66 -2.70 15.08
N GLY A 282 -15.38 -1.38 15.14
CA GLY A 282 -15.02 -0.72 16.39
C GLY A 282 -16.15 -0.77 17.43
N GLU A 283 -17.40 -0.47 17.03
CA GLU A 283 -18.56 -0.59 17.93
C GLU A 283 -18.78 -2.03 18.39
N ALA A 284 -18.70 -2.99 17.47
CA ALA A 284 -18.86 -4.40 17.79
C ALA A 284 -17.79 -4.89 18.79
N PHE A 285 -16.54 -4.46 18.63
CA PHE A 285 -15.48 -4.75 19.59
C PHE A 285 -15.77 -4.17 20.97
N LEU A 286 -16.12 -2.88 21.06
CA LEU A 286 -16.43 -2.26 22.34
C LEU A 286 -17.59 -3.00 23.04
N ALA A 287 -18.60 -3.45 22.30
CA ALA A 287 -19.72 -4.24 22.82
C ALA A 287 -19.31 -5.56 23.50
N LEU A 288 -18.13 -6.12 23.18
CA LEU A 288 -17.60 -7.33 23.82
C LEU A 288 -16.89 -7.08 25.15
N LEU A 289 -16.51 -5.83 25.43
CA LEU A 289 -15.72 -5.49 26.60
C LEU A 289 -16.58 -5.30 27.85
N THR A 290 -16.00 -5.61 29.01
CA THR A 290 -16.52 -5.15 30.31
C THR A 290 -16.42 -3.62 30.40
N ASP A 291 -17.14 -3.01 31.34
CA ASP A 291 -17.12 -1.56 31.52
C ASP A 291 -15.71 -1.01 31.81
N THR A 292 -14.92 -1.73 32.62
CA THR A 292 -13.52 -1.38 32.89
C THR A 292 -12.67 -1.44 31.63
N GLN A 293 -12.70 -2.56 30.89
CA GLN A 293 -11.94 -2.70 29.63
C GLN A 293 -12.36 -1.66 28.59
N ARG A 294 -13.66 -1.38 28.47
CA ARG A 294 -14.20 -0.36 27.57
C ARG A 294 -13.71 1.03 27.95
N SER A 295 -13.64 1.33 29.24
CA SER A 295 -13.12 2.61 29.73
C SER A 295 -11.67 2.83 29.32
N GLU A 296 -10.82 1.79 29.37
CA GLU A 296 -9.41 1.91 28.92
C GLU A 296 -9.31 2.31 27.44
N ILE A 297 -10.14 1.71 26.57
CA ILE A 297 -10.13 2.02 25.14
C ILE A 297 -10.74 3.40 24.86
N THR A 298 -11.88 3.71 25.48
CA THR A 298 -12.60 4.97 25.20
C THR A 298 -11.92 6.19 25.82
N GLY A 299 -11.21 6.02 26.94
CA GLY A 299 -10.44 7.09 27.59
C GLY A 299 -9.27 7.59 26.74
N LEU A 300 -8.76 6.78 25.80
CA LEU A 300 -7.70 7.18 24.87
C LEU A 300 -8.08 8.39 24.00
N VAL A 301 -9.38 8.62 23.75
CA VAL A 301 -9.86 9.80 23.00
C VAL A 301 -9.42 11.09 23.71
N ASP A 302 -9.55 11.14 25.03
CA ASP A 302 -9.16 12.32 25.80
C ASP A 302 -7.64 12.48 25.87
N LEU A 303 -6.92 11.36 26.04
CA LEU A 303 -5.46 11.36 26.16
C LEU A 303 -4.76 11.90 24.90
N GLN A 304 -5.22 11.49 23.71
CA GLN A 304 -4.57 11.91 22.45
C GLN A 304 -5.05 13.25 21.90
N ARG A 305 -6.12 13.85 22.45
CA ARG A 305 -6.80 14.99 21.81
C ARG A 305 -5.87 16.17 21.57
N ALA A 306 -5.00 16.49 22.53
CA ALA A 306 -4.05 17.58 22.38
C ALA A 306 -3.05 17.29 21.24
N ASP A 307 -2.50 16.08 21.23
CA ASP A 307 -1.51 15.64 20.24
C ASP A 307 -2.10 15.64 18.83
N LEU A 308 -3.32 15.13 18.64
CA LEU A 308 -4.00 15.15 17.34
C LEU A 308 -4.22 16.57 16.80
N ASN A 309 -4.62 17.51 17.66
CA ASN A 309 -4.79 18.90 17.25
C ASN A 309 -3.45 19.54 16.87
N GLU A 310 -2.37 19.23 17.59
CA GLU A 310 -1.04 19.70 17.25
C GLU A 310 -0.51 19.05 15.96
N ILE A 311 -0.82 17.77 15.70
CA ILE A 311 -0.54 17.11 14.41
C ILE A 311 -1.22 17.88 13.27
N VAL A 312 -2.48 18.28 13.41
CA VAL A 312 -3.17 19.08 12.39
C VAL A 312 -2.46 20.42 12.15
N ALA A 313 -2.08 21.13 13.22
CA ALA A 313 -1.35 22.39 13.10
C ALA A 313 0.01 22.20 12.40
N THR A 314 0.75 21.16 12.79
CA THR A 314 2.06 20.81 12.21
C THR A 314 1.93 20.44 10.73
N ARG A 315 0.96 19.58 10.38
CA ARG A 315 0.66 19.22 8.99
C ARG A 315 0.27 20.45 8.17
N THR A 316 -0.46 21.40 8.74
CA THR A 316 -0.83 22.67 8.09
C THR A 316 0.40 23.49 7.74
N ALA A 317 1.35 23.60 8.67
CA ALA A 317 2.61 24.30 8.44
C ALA A 317 3.45 23.62 7.34
N ILE A 318 3.59 22.28 7.40
CA ILE A 318 4.32 21.50 6.39
C ILE A 318 3.68 21.64 5.01
N ALA A 319 2.36 21.45 4.90
CA ALA A 319 1.63 21.55 3.62
C ALA A 319 1.72 22.95 3.01
N THR A 320 1.66 23.99 3.86
CA THR A 320 1.86 25.39 3.43
C THR A 320 3.26 25.59 2.87
N GLU A 321 4.29 25.06 3.55
CA GLU A 321 5.67 25.15 3.10
C GLU A 321 5.89 24.42 1.76
N PHE A 322 5.34 23.22 1.59
CA PHE A 322 5.44 22.48 0.34
C PHE A 322 4.77 23.20 -0.83
N ARG A 323 3.61 23.83 -0.62
CA ARG A 323 2.90 24.55 -1.70
C ARG A 323 3.65 25.74 -2.26
N LYS A 324 4.61 26.33 -1.53
CA LYS A 324 5.53 27.34 -2.09
C LYS A 324 6.25 26.83 -3.34
N ALA A 325 6.55 25.54 -3.42
CA ALA A 325 7.17 24.98 -4.61
C ALA A 325 6.28 25.13 -5.87
N LEU A 326 4.95 25.15 -5.74
CA LEU A 326 4.04 25.33 -6.88
C LEU A 326 4.22 26.69 -7.57
N SER A 327 4.54 27.75 -6.80
CA SER A 327 4.87 29.09 -7.32
C SER A 327 6.34 29.25 -7.73
N GLY A 328 7.16 28.20 -7.59
CA GLY A 328 8.59 28.24 -7.89
C GLY A 328 9.46 28.77 -6.75
N GLU A 329 8.88 28.99 -5.57
CA GLU A 329 9.63 29.34 -4.37
C GLU A 329 10.38 28.13 -3.80
N THR A 330 11.38 28.40 -2.96
CA THR A 330 12.17 27.35 -2.30
C THR A 330 11.47 26.90 -1.02
N ILE A 331 11.43 25.58 -0.81
CA ILE A 331 10.95 24.96 0.42
C ILE A 331 12.01 25.17 1.51
N ASP A 332 11.62 25.66 2.67
CA ASP A 332 12.45 25.61 3.87
C ASP A 332 12.51 24.18 4.44
N GLU A 333 13.48 23.41 3.97
CA GLU A 333 13.68 22.01 4.35
C GLU A 333 14.02 21.83 5.83
N THR A 334 14.69 22.80 6.46
CA THR A 334 15.02 22.75 7.89
C THR A 334 13.74 22.87 8.71
N THR A 335 12.87 23.81 8.36
CA THR A 335 11.56 23.96 8.99
C THR A 335 10.71 22.70 8.80
N VAL A 336 10.64 22.16 7.57
CA VAL A 336 9.88 20.92 7.31
C VAL A 336 10.39 19.76 8.16
N ARG A 337 11.70 19.53 8.22
CA ARG A 337 12.27 18.43 9.02
C ARG A 337 11.96 18.57 10.50
N SER A 338 12.13 19.76 11.06
CA SER A 338 11.81 20.02 12.47
C SER A 338 10.32 19.80 12.77
N LEU A 339 9.43 20.23 11.87
CA LEU A 339 7.99 19.98 11.99
C LEU A 339 7.67 18.48 11.86
N SER A 340 8.31 17.77 10.94
CA SER A 340 8.13 16.32 10.78
C SER A 340 8.62 15.54 12.00
N GLU A 341 9.78 15.89 12.58
CA GLU A 341 10.25 15.30 13.83
C GLU A 341 9.23 15.52 14.96
N ARG A 342 8.69 16.73 15.08
CA ARG A 342 7.65 17.05 16.06
C ARG A 342 6.37 16.23 15.83
N TYR A 343 5.94 16.06 14.58
CA TYR A 343 4.86 15.11 14.26
C TYR A 343 5.24 13.72 14.78
N GLY A 344 6.42 13.20 14.44
CA GLY A 344 6.85 11.88 14.90
C GLY A 344 6.82 11.71 16.41
N GLU A 345 7.19 12.72 17.20
CA GLU A 345 7.03 12.70 18.66
C GLU A 345 5.56 12.54 19.08
N LEU A 346 4.65 13.30 18.48
CA LEU A 346 3.22 13.26 18.78
C LEU A 346 2.60 11.91 18.40
N ASP A 347 2.89 11.38 17.20
CA ASP A 347 2.43 10.05 16.78
C ASP A 347 3.03 8.94 17.65
N GLY A 348 4.28 9.11 18.09
CA GLY A 348 4.93 8.22 19.04
C GLY A 348 4.23 8.21 20.40
N GLU A 349 3.80 9.36 20.89
CA GLU A 349 3.03 9.49 22.14
C GLU A 349 1.66 8.81 22.03
N ILE A 350 0.92 9.07 20.95
CA ILE A 350 -0.36 8.40 20.67
C ILE A 350 -0.17 6.88 20.61
N SER A 351 0.86 6.42 19.90
CA SER A 351 1.19 5.00 19.77
C SER A 351 1.56 4.35 21.11
N TYR A 352 2.29 5.07 21.98
CA TYR A 352 2.59 4.62 23.33
C TYR A 352 1.32 4.39 24.14
N TRP A 353 0.37 5.35 24.11
CA TRP A 353 -0.90 5.22 24.81
C TRP A 353 -1.69 4.01 24.32
N TYR A 354 -1.80 3.84 22.99
CA TYR A 354 -2.50 2.70 22.41
C TYR A 354 -1.86 1.38 22.84
N ALA A 355 -0.54 1.23 22.68
CA ALA A 355 0.16 0.01 23.03
C ALA A 355 -0.01 -0.36 24.52
N THR A 356 0.03 0.64 25.41
CA THR A 356 -0.10 0.46 26.86
C THR A 356 -1.52 0.05 27.26
N HIS A 357 -2.54 0.83 26.87
CA HIS A 357 -3.93 0.55 27.25
C HIS A 357 -4.48 -0.68 26.52
N PHE A 358 -4.05 -0.96 25.29
CA PHE A 358 -4.41 -2.21 24.62
C PHE A 358 -3.81 -3.40 25.37
N ALA A 359 -2.57 -3.31 25.85
CA ALA A 359 -1.99 -4.38 26.66
C ALA A 359 -2.77 -4.63 27.96
N GLU A 360 -3.18 -3.58 28.67
CA GLU A 360 -4.00 -3.69 29.89
C GLU A 360 -5.35 -4.40 29.62
N VAL A 361 -6.02 -4.04 28.52
CA VAL A 361 -7.24 -4.74 28.10
C VAL A 361 -6.92 -6.20 27.72
N GLY A 362 -5.91 -6.42 26.89
CA GLY A 362 -5.52 -7.73 26.39
C GLY A 362 -5.18 -8.75 27.47
N GLN A 363 -4.53 -8.30 28.54
CA GLN A 363 -4.16 -9.12 29.70
C GLN A 363 -5.37 -9.55 30.54
N THR A 364 -6.50 -8.84 30.44
CA THR A 364 -7.73 -9.14 31.19
C THR A 364 -8.83 -9.82 30.36
N LEU A 365 -8.61 -10.02 29.04
CA LEU A 365 -9.58 -10.66 28.16
C LEU A 365 -9.82 -12.13 28.52
N THR A 366 -11.09 -12.49 28.66
CA THR A 366 -11.53 -13.88 28.79
C THR A 366 -11.36 -14.66 27.49
N SER A 367 -11.31 -16.00 27.57
CA SER A 367 -11.25 -16.85 26.37
C SER A 367 -12.44 -16.66 25.43
N ASP A 368 -13.65 -16.42 25.97
CA ASP A 368 -14.86 -16.15 25.19
C ASP A 368 -14.76 -14.82 24.43
N GLN A 369 -14.27 -13.76 25.07
CA GLN A 369 -14.00 -12.48 24.40
C GLN A 369 -12.99 -12.66 23.27
N LYS A 370 -11.85 -13.34 23.53
CA LYS A 370 -10.83 -13.59 22.51
C LYS A 370 -11.40 -14.33 21.29
N GLN A 371 -12.21 -15.37 21.51
CA GLN A 371 -12.86 -16.11 20.43
C GLN A 371 -13.81 -15.22 19.61
N LYS A 372 -14.65 -14.41 20.28
CA LYS A 372 -15.57 -13.49 19.61
C LYS A 372 -14.82 -12.41 18.82
N MET A 373 -13.71 -11.90 19.34
CA MET A 373 -12.86 -10.93 18.64
C MET A 373 -12.22 -11.51 17.39
N THR A 374 -11.70 -12.75 17.44
CA THR A 374 -11.19 -13.44 16.24
C THR A 374 -12.28 -13.55 15.16
N ALA A 375 -13.52 -13.86 15.54
CA ALA A 375 -14.64 -13.90 14.60
C ALA A 375 -14.98 -12.52 14.02
N LEU A 376 -14.91 -11.44 14.82
CA LEU A 376 -15.14 -10.07 14.36
C LEU A 376 -14.12 -9.59 13.32
N ARG A 377 -12.89 -10.13 13.30
CA ARG A 377 -11.90 -9.77 12.26
C ARG A 377 -12.39 -10.12 10.86
N ASN A 378 -13.16 -11.20 10.73
CA ASN A 378 -13.66 -11.70 9.45
C ASN A 378 -12.56 -11.89 8.38
N LEU A 379 -11.43 -12.49 8.79
CA LEU A 379 -10.25 -12.73 7.93
C LEU A 379 -10.03 -14.21 7.63
N ASP A 380 -11.07 -15.04 7.71
CA ASP A 380 -10.98 -16.46 7.38
C ASP A 380 -10.44 -16.66 5.96
N GLY A 381 -9.37 -17.44 5.84
CA GLY A 381 -8.66 -17.67 4.56
C GLY A 381 -7.51 -16.71 4.27
N TYR A 382 -7.29 -15.68 5.10
CA TYR A 382 -6.13 -14.79 5.01
C TYR A 382 -5.11 -15.11 6.09
N THR A 383 -4.17 -16.00 5.79
CA THR A 383 -3.06 -16.31 6.71
C THR A 383 -1.94 -15.28 6.61
N CYS A 384 -1.38 -14.92 7.76
CA CYS A 384 -0.19 -14.08 7.86
C CYS A 384 0.99 -14.96 8.29
N SER A 385 2.11 -14.88 7.57
CA SER A 385 3.36 -15.53 7.98
C SER A 385 4.55 -14.65 7.63
N GLY A 386 5.62 -14.72 8.44
CA GLY A 386 6.74 -13.80 8.30
C GLY A 386 6.34 -12.39 8.69
N ALA A 387 6.62 -11.41 7.84
CA ALA A 387 6.26 -10.01 8.04
C ALA A 387 6.02 -9.31 6.70
N TYR A 388 5.77 -8.00 6.74
CA TYR A 388 5.57 -7.18 5.56
C TYR A 388 6.53 -5.98 5.49
N LEU A 389 7.12 -5.77 4.31
CA LEU A 389 7.65 -4.48 3.90
C LEU A 389 6.55 -3.77 3.10
N TYR A 390 5.82 -2.85 3.74
CA TYR A 390 4.54 -2.34 3.25
C TYR A 390 3.51 -3.46 3.05
N SER A 391 3.22 -3.82 1.81
CA SER A 391 2.34 -4.91 1.43
C SER A 391 3.09 -6.10 0.83
N GLN A 392 4.42 -6.01 0.70
CA GLN A 392 5.26 -7.10 0.22
C GLN A 392 5.61 -8.03 1.37
N GLN A 393 5.24 -9.31 1.26
CA GLN A 393 5.57 -10.30 2.27
C GLN A 393 7.07 -10.62 2.26
N ILE A 394 7.68 -10.64 3.43
CA ILE A 394 9.09 -10.94 3.67
C ILE A 394 9.23 -11.94 4.84
N SER A 395 10.42 -12.52 5.00
CA SER A 395 10.77 -13.17 6.25
C SER A 395 10.80 -12.15 7.39
N TYR A 396 10.38 -12.54 8.59
CA TYR A 396 10.42 -11.64 9.75
C TYR A 396 11.88 -11.23 10.02
N PRO A 397 12.17 -9.91 10.11
CA PRO A 397 13.52 -9.44 10.39
C PRO A 397 14.10 -10.03 11.67
N GLN A 398 15.32 -10.53 11.60
CA GLN A 398 15.98 -11.15 12.76
C GLN A 398 16.64 -10.07 13.64
N ASN A 399 16.72 -10.33 14.95
CA ASN A 399 17.41 -9.48 15.93
C ASN A 399 16.93 -8.01 15.90
N VAL A 400 15.61 -7.79 15.85
CA VAL A 400 15.04 -6.43 15.87
C VAL A 400 15.43 -5.73 17.17
N PRO A 401 16.18 -4.61 17.13
CA PRO A 401 16.58 -3.91 18.35
C PRO A 401 15.38 -3.12 18.88
N SER A 402 14.84 -3.53 20.03
CA SER A 402 13.68 -2.85 20.65
C SER A 402 13.80 -2.60 22.15
N ASP A 403 14.77 -3.19 22.84
CA ASP A 403 14.89 -3.09 24.32
C ASP A 403 15.07 -1.64 24.81
N PHE A 404 15.68 -0.78 24.00
CA PHE A 404 15.82 0.65 24.34
C PHE A 404 14.47 1.37 24.45
N LEU A 405 13.41 0.87 23.80
CA LEU A 405 12.04 1.39 23.91
C LEU A 405 11.39 1.04 25.26
N PHE A 406 12.05 0.21 26.07
CA PHE A 406 11.68 -0.15 27.43
C PHE A 406 12.60 0.52 28.47
N GLY A 407 13.43 1.48 28.06
CA GLY A 407 14.44 2.11 28.91
C GLY A 407 15.63 1.22 29.24
N VAL A 408 15.81 0.09 28.54
CA VAL A 408 16.92 -0.85 28.75
C VAL A 408 17.97 -0.66 27.67
N GLY A 409 19.17 -0.25 28.09
CA GLY A 409 20.23 0.16 27.18
C GLY A 409 19.98 1.55 26.59
N SER A 410 20.73 1.90 25.56
CA SER A 410 20.60 3.18 24.85
C SER A 410 20.33 2.95 23.37
N TYR A 411 19.50 3.80 22.77
CA TYR A 411 19.39 3.86 21.32
C TYR A 411 20.76 4.18 20.70
N ASP A 412 21.21 3.33 19.78
CA ASP A 412 22.47 3.50 19.05
C ASP A 412 22.14 3.58 17.56
N CYS A 413 22.26 4.79 17.00
CA CYS A 413 22.00 5.05 15.58
C CYS A 413 22.94 4.27 14.65
N THR A 414 24.16 3.97 15.10
CA THR A 414 25.13 3.18 14.32
C THR A 414 24.70 1.73 14.26
N GLN A 415 24.29 1.15 15.39
CA GLN A 415 23.75 -0.22 15.43
C GLN A 415 22.45 -0.33 14.65
N MET A 416 21.54 0.65 14.77
CA MET A 416 20.31 0.67 14.00
C MET A 416 20.60 0.71 12.49
N SER A 417 21.51 1.59 12.07
CA SER A 417 21.91 1.68 10.66
C SER A 417 22.53 0.38 10.15
N ALA A 418 23.39 -0.25 10.95
CA ALA A 418 23.98 -1.54 10.62
C ALA A 418 22.92 -2.66 10.52
N TRP A 419 21.94 -2.68 11.43
CA TRP A 419 20.83 -3.61 11.41
C TRP A 419 19.97 -3.42 10.14
N ILE A 420 19.59 -2.18 9.81
CA ILE A 420 18.83 -1.85 8.58
C ILE A 420 19.60 -2.33 7.35
N ALA A 421 20.89 -2.02 7.24
CA ALA A 421 21.72 -2.45 6.11
C ALA A 421 21.78 -3.98 5.99
N ALA A 422 21.87 -4.70 7.11
CA ALA A 422 21.83 -6.16 7.13
C ALA A 422 20.48 -6.72 6.62
N GLN A 423 19.35 -6.12 7.02
CA GLN A 423 18.03 -6.54 6.53
C GLN A 423 17.84 -6.23 5.04
N GLN A 424 18.37 -5.10 4.55
CA GLN A 424 18.30 -4.73 3.13
C GLN A 424 18.98 -5.77 2.26
N LEU A 425 20.17 -6.27 2.64
CA LEU A 425 20.88 -7.33 1.92
C LEU A 425 20.06 -8.63 1.83
N VAL A 426 19.37 -8.99 2.90
CA VAL A 426 18.50 -10.18 2.93
C VAL A 426 17.28 -10.00 2.02
N SER A 427 16.70 -8.79 1.99
CA SER A 427 15.54 -8.48 1.14
C SER A 427 15.86 -8.40 -0.36
N GLN A 428 17.13 -8.14 -0.72
CA GLN A 428 17.61 -8.02 -2.10
C GLN A 428 18.15 -9.33 -2.69
N GLN A 429 18.36 -10.37 -1.87
CA GLN A 429 18.62 -11.72 -2.39
C GLN A 429 17.42 -12.14 -3.26
N PRO A 430 17.61 -12.80 -4.43
CA PRO A 430 16.51 -13.34 -5.23
C PRO A 430 15.79 -14.46 -4.46
N GLY A 431 14.97 -14.08 -3.49
CA GLY A 431 14.10 -14.97 -2.76
C GLY A 431 12.98 -15.43 -3.68
N THR A 432 12.66 -16.71 -3.59
CA THR A 432 11.61 -17.49 -4.26
C THR A 432 10.17 -16.94 -4.11
N ASN A 433 9.98 -15.70 -3.64
CA ASN A 433 8.69 -15.05 -3.48
C ASN A 433 8.19 -14.46 -4.82
N LYS A 434 7.96 -15.33 -5.81
CA LYS A 434 6.97 -15.05 -6.86
C LYS A 434 5.56 -15.26 -6.29
N THR A 435 5.14 -14.35 -5.43
CA THR A 435 3.71 -14.09 -5.18
C THR A 435 3.39 -12.63 -5.44
N GLY A 436 3.86 -12.14 -6.59
CA GLY A 436 3.06 -11.19 -7.35
C GLY A 436 1.79 -11.92 -7.79
N LEU A 437 0.69 -11.69 -7.06
CA LEU A 437 -0.69 -11.75 -7.54
C LEU A 437 -0.95 -12.75 -8.68
N GLN A 438 -0.89 -14.04 -8.38
CA GLN A 438 -1.65 -15.02 -9.16
C GLN A 438 -2.99 -15.24 -8.46
N GLY A 439 -4.04 -14.72 -9.08
CA GLY A 439 -5.41 -14.94 -8.64
C GLY A 439 -5.68 -16.42 -8.49
N ASN A 440 -5.95 -16.86 -7.27
CA ASN A 440 -6.36 -18.21 -6.99
C ASN A 440 -7.81 -18.35 -7.50
N THR A 441 -7.99 -18.73 -8.76
CA THR A 441 -9.30 -19.08 -9.30
C THR A 441 -9.76 -20.40 -8.70
N THR A 442 -10.32 -20.36 -7.49
CA THR A 442 -11.22 -21.43 -7.05
C THR A 442 -12.50 -21.32 -7.87
N LYS A 443 -12.54 -22.09 -8.96
CA LYS A 443 -13.79 -22.42 -9.66
C LYS A 443 -14.78 -22.99 -8.64
N LYS A 444 -15.80 -22.20 -8.26
CA LYS A 444 -17.06 -22.75 -7.75
C LYS A 444 -17.70 -23.56 -8.88
N GLY A 445 -17.47 -24.86 -8.89
CA GLY A 445 -18.27 -25.80 -9.67
C GLY A 445 -19.66 -25.96 -9.04
N PRO A 446 -20.74 -26.04 -9.84
CA PRO A 446 -22.10 -26.20 -9.31
C PRO A 446 -22.31 -27.64 -8.80
N GLY A 447 -23.11 -27.74 -7.74
CA GLY A 447 -23.42 -29.01 -7.06
C GLY A 447 -23.99 -30.07 -8.00
N GLY A 448 -23.38 -31.26 -7.96
CA GLY A 448 -23.91 -32.48 -8.54
C GLY A 448 -24.70 -33.28 -7.50
N LYS A 449 -25.97 -33.54 -7.80
CA LYS A 449 -26.74 -34.64 -7.20
C LYS A 449 -26.46 -35.94 -7.99
N GLN A 450 -26.17 -37.01 -7.24
CA GLN A 450 -26.52 -38.42 -7.45
C GLN A 450 -26.75 -38.94 -8.89
N ASN A 451 -25.97 -39.95 -9.34
CA ASN A 451 -26.38 -41.37 -9.30
C ASN A 451 -25.39 -42.34 -9.97
N ALA A 452 -25.56 -43.61 -9.59
CA ALA A 452 -24.87 -44.85 -9.91
C ALA A 452 -24.57 -45.17 -11.39
N GLY A 453 -23.62 -46.09 -11.61
CA GLY A 453 -23.59 -46.93 -12.83
C GLY A 453 -22.24 -47.51 -13.21
N ASN A 454 -22.09 -48.82 -13.00
CA ASN A 454 -21.02 -49.69 -13.53
C ASN A 454 -20.92 -49.68 -15.07
N VAL A 455 -19.77 -50.12 -15.59
CA VAL A 455 -19.56 -51.13 -16.68
C VAL A 455 -18.38 -50.79 -17.61
N THR A 456 -17.58 -51.85 -17.80
CA THR A 456 -16.45 -52.16 -18.69
C THR A 456 -16.48 -51.70 -20.16
N GLY A 457 -15.29 -51.62 -20.79
CA GLY A 457 -15.11 -52.15 -22.16
C GLY A 457 -14.23 -51.36 -23.14
N GLN A 458 -13.06 -51.95 -23.45
CA GLN A 458 -12.44 -52.13 -24.78
C GLN A 458 -12.13 -50.97 -25.76
N LYS A 459 -10.84 -50.96 -26.14
CA LYS A 459 -10.16 -50.48 -27.39
C LYS A 459 -10.82 -50.97 -28.71
N PRO A 460 -10.25 -50.74 -29.92
CA PRO A 460 -9.48 -49.61 -30.53
C PRO A 460 -10.07 -49.25 -31.93
N VAL A 461 -9.37 -48.49 -32.79
CA VAL A 461 -9.10 -48.84 -34.22
C VAL A 461 -8.30 -47.74 -34.94
N GLU A 462 -7.32 -48.20 -35.72
CA GLU A 462 -6.47 -47.50 -36.70
C GLU A 462 -7.24 -46.88 -37.87
N LYS A 463 -6.63 -45.92 -38.58
CA LYS A 463 -6.41 -46.07 -40.03
C LYS A 463 -5.40 -45.07 -40.61
N ILE A 464 -4.56 -45.65 -41.46
CA ILE A 464 -3.52 -45.11 -42.32
C ILE A 464 -4.17 -44.55 -43.61
N GLN A 465 -3.57 -43.54 -44.25
CA GLN A 465 -2.98 -43.60 -45.62
C GLN A 465 -3.11 -42.30 -46.47
N ASN A 466 -1.92 -41.82 -46.88
CA ASN A 466 -1.48 -41.23 -48.17
C ASN A 466 -2.12 -39.99 -48.84
N GLY A 467 -1.23 -39.09 -49.31
CA GLY A 467 -1.35 -38.53 -50.67
C GLY A 467 -0.70 -37.15 -50.96
N ASN A 468 0.44 -37.17 -51.65
CA ASN A 468 0.94 -36.24 -52.68
C ASN A 468 1.56 -34.84 -52.37
N VAL A 469 2.90 -34.83 -52.33
CA VAL A 469 3.87 -34.16 -53.26
C VAL A 469 3.39 -32.94 -54.09
N THR A 470 4.03 -31.76 -53.94
CA THR A 470 4.87 -31.13 -54.99
C THR A 470 5.70 -29.91 -54.55
N ALA A 471 6.90 -29.84 -55.14
CA ALA A 471 7.67 -28.67 -55.59
C ALA A 471 8.54 -27.84 -54.61
N HIS A 472 9.84 -28.15 -54.68
CA HIS A 472 10.98 -27.32 -54.31
C HIS A 472 10.98 -25.91 -54.93
N LYS A 473 11.31 -24.91 -54.10
CA LYS A 473 12.05 -23.71 -54.52
C LYS A 473 13.28 -23.55 -53.63
N GLN A 474 14.45 -23.83 -54.20
CA GLN A 474 15.75 -23.39 -53.69
C GLN A 474 15.95 -21.91 -54.07
N LYS A 475 16.36 -21.10 -53.09
CA LYS A 475 17.08 -19.80 -53.15
C LYS A 475 16.92 -19.20 -51.75
N SER A 476 17.90 -18.63 -51.07
CA SER A 476 19.29 -18.30 -51.34
C SER A 476 19.86 -17.97 -49.95
N GLY A 477 21.09 -18.39 -49.68
CA GLY A 477 21.78 -18.11 -48.43
C GLY A 477 21.88 -16.62 -48.15
N LEU A 478 21.33 -16.23 -47.01
CA LEU A 478 21.73 -15.07 -46.22
C LEU A 478 21.86 -15.65 -44.80
N GLU A 479 23.10 -15.86 -44.37
CA GLU A 479 23.42 -16.28 -43.01
C GLU A 479 22.77 -15.28 -42.04
N LYS A 480 21.82 -15.78 -41.26
CA LYS A 480 21.29 -15.04 -40.10
C LYS A 480 22.42 -14.94 -39.09
N PRO A 481 22.54 -13.82 -38.35
CA PRO A 481 23.54 -13.70 -37.29
C PRO A 481 23.39 -14.90 -36.34
N ASP A 482 24.52 -15.53 -36.00
CA ASP A 482 24.62 -16.70 -35.13
C ASP A 482 23.77 -16.47 -33.88
N ARG A 483 22.58 -17.08 -33.88
CA ARG A 483 21.74 -17.11 -32.68
C ARG A 483 22.36 -18.13 -31.76
N MET A 484 22.65 -17.68 -30.54
CA MET A 484 23.14 -18.49 -29.46
C MET A 484 22.32 -19.81 -29.37
N PRO A 485 22.97 -20.98 -29.30
CA PRO A 485 22.29 -22.26 -29.17
C PRO A 485 21.35 -22.28 -27.95
N VAL A 486 20.22 -22.99 -28.06
CA VAL A 486 19.19 -23.02 -26.99
C VAL A 486 19.75 -23.56 -25.67
N GLU A 487 20.77 -24.40 -25.75
CA GLU A 487 21.52 -24.95 -24.63
C GLU A 487 22.26 -23.85 -23.86
N GLU A 488 22.92 -22.95 -24.59
CA GLU A 488 23.70 -21.85 -24.03
C GLU A 488 22.80 -20.73 -23.51
N VAL A 489 21.68 -20.45 -24.19
CA VAL A 489 20.65 -19.55 -23.67
C VAL A 489 20.08 -20.09 -22.35
N SER A 490 19.81 -21.40 -22.28
CA SER A 490 19.30 -22.05 -21.05
C SER A 490 20.31 -22.00 -19.91
N ALA A 491 21.60 -22.18 -20.19
CA ALA A 491 22.65 -22.04 -19.19
C ALA A 491 22.75 -20.59 -18.64
N LYS A 492 22.80 -19.59 -19.53
CA LYS A 492 22.84 -18.17 -19.14
C LYS A 492 21.58 -17.72 -18.39
N LEU A 493 20.43 -18.32 -18.69
CA LEU A 493 19.21 -18.13 -17.91
C LEU A 493 19.38 -18.64 -16.46
N GLY A 494 19.99 -19.81 -16.27
CA GLY A 494 20.31 -20.34 -14.94
C GLY A 494 21.28 -19.42 -14.18
N GLU A 495 22.34 -18.94 -14.83
CA GLU A 495 23.30 -17.98 -14.26
C GLU A 495 22.63 -16.64 -13.88
N SER A 496 21.60 -16.24 -14.63
CA SER A 496 20.80 -15.04 -14.36
C SER A 496 19.70 -15.27 -13.32
N GLY A 497 19.71 -16.41 -12.61
CA GLY A 497 18.79 -16.72 -11.52
C GLY A 497 17.41 -17.23 -11.93
N TYR A 498 17.20 -17.60 -13.19
CA TYR A 498 15.94 -18.20 -13.64
C TYR A 498 15.91 -19.70 -13.34
N ASP A 499 14.74 -20.19 -12.93
CA ASP A 499 14.53 -21.63 -12.72
C ASP A 499 14.56 -22.39 -14.06
N ILE A 500 15.61 -23.18 -14.23
CA ILE A 500 15.82 -24.07 -15.38
C ILE A 500 15.57 -25.54 -15.05
N SER A 501 15.02 -25.86 -13.88
CA SER A 501 14.74 -27.25 -13.46
C SER A 501 13.89 -28.01 -14.48
N GLY A 502 12.94 -27.31 -15.10
CA GLY A 502 12.08 -27.86 -16.16
C GLY A 502 12.81 -28.22 -17.47
N VAL A 503 14.06 -27.80 -17.67
CA VAL A 503 14.86 -28.11 -18.87
C VAL A 503 16.15 -28.87 -18.57
N GLN A 504 16.53 -29.02 -17.29
CA GLN A 504 17.76 -29.72 -16.88
C GLN A 504 17.85 -31.17 -17.40
N ALA A 505 16.75 -31.92 -17.37
CA ALA A 505 16.73 -33.29 -17.89
C ALA A 505 16.93 -33.32 -19.43
N ALA A 506 16.37 -32.34 -20.15
CA ALA A 506 16.53 -32.21 -21.59
C ALA A 506 17.95 -31.76 -21.98
N LEU A 507 18.57 -30.86 -21.20
CA LEU A 507 19.97 -30.47 -21.33
C LEU A 507 20.90 -31.67 -21.14
N ALA A 508 20.68 -32.46 -20.08
CA ALA A 508 21.48 -33.65 -19.78
C ALA A 508 21.35 -34.74 -20.87
N ALA A 509 20.16 -34.88 -21.46
CA ALA A 509 19.89 -35.82 -22.55
C ALA A 509 20.21 -35.27 -23.95
N ASN A 510 20.62 -34.00 -24.06
CA ASN A 510 20.77 -33.27 -25.33
C ASN A 510 19.51 -33.32 -26.23
N ASP A 511 18.32 -33.33 -25.62
CA ASP A 511 17.03 -33.35 -26.31
C ASP A 511 16.62 -31.95 -26.76
N ARG A 512 17.03 -31.58 -27.97
CA ARG A 512 16.79 -30.26 -28.56
C ARG A 512 15.32 -29.90 -28.75
N GLU A 513 14.45 -30.87 -28.99
CA GLU A 513 13.04 -30.57 -29.19
C GLU A 513 12.35 -30.30 -27.86
N ALA A 514 12.69 -31.05 -26.81
CA ALA A 514 12.25 -30.73 -25.45
C ALA A 514 12.79 -29.37 -24.98
N MET A 515 14.06 -29.04 -25.28
CA MET A 515 14.64 -27.72 -24.96
C MET A 515 13.93 -26.57 -25.68
N LYS A 516 13.61 -26.72 -26.97
CA LYS A 516 12.83 -25.71 -27.72
C LYS A 516 11.41 -25.57 -27.20
N ALA A 517 10.75 -26.68 -26.85
CA ALA A 517 9.41 -26.68 -26.29
C ALA A 517 9.38 -25.94 -24.95
N TRP A 518 10.34 -26.25 -24.07
CA TRP A 518 10.52 -25.53 -22.83
C TRP A 518 10.83 -24.05 -23.06
N MET A 519 11.77 -23.72 -23.95
CA MET A 519 12.13 -22.34 -24.28
C MET A 519 10.95 -21.53 -24.82
N LYS A 520 10.05 -22.16 -25.59
CA LYS A 520 8.82 -21.53 -26.06
C LYS A 520 7.89 -21.17 -24.91
N VAL A 521 7.67 -22.10 -23.98
CA VAL A 521 6.87 -21.85 -22.76
C VAL A 521 7.54 -20.80 -21.88
N PHE A 522 8.86 -20.86 -21.74
CA PHE A 522 9.66 -19.90 -21.01
C PHE A 522 9.50 -18.49 -21.57
N LYS A 523 9.62 -18.30 -22.91
CA LYS A 523 9.43 -17.01 -23.59
C LYS A 523 8.01 -16.47 -23.47
N GLN A 524 7.00 -17.34 -23.49
CA GLN A 524 5.61 -16.93 -23.26
C GLN A 524 5.39 -16.39 -21.85
N ASN A 525 6.01 -17.01 -20.85
CA ASN A 525 5.89 -16.62 -19.45
C ASN A 525 6.84 -15.49 -19.05
N ASN A 526 7.90 -15.26 -19.83
CA ASN A 526 8.94 -14.26 -19.56
C ASN A 526 9.31 -13.50 -20.86
N PRO A 527 8.37 -12.73 -21.44
CA PRO A 527 8.57 -12.08 -22.74
C PRO A 527 9.76 -11.10 -22.71
N GLY A 528 10.69 -11.26 -23.65
CA GLY A 528 11.87 -10.40 -23.83
C GLY A 528 13.13 -10.81 -23.07
N VAL A 529 13.03 -11.76 -22.13
CA VAL A 529 14.17 -12.19 -21.31
C VAL A 529 15.19 -12.98 -22.12
N ALA A 530 14.74 -14.03 -22.81
CA ALA A 530 15.63 -14.87 -23.61
C ALA A 530 16.19 -14.10 -24.82
N GLU A 531 15.39 -13.20 -25.41
CA GLU A 531 15.84 -12.31 -26.50
C GLU A 531 16.96 -11.35 -26.05
N SER A 532 16.91 -10.86 -24.80
CA SER A 532 17.97 -10.00 -24.25
C SER A 532 19.30 -10.73 -24.00
N ILE A 533 19.23 -12.04 -23.77
CA ILE A 533 20.40 -12.92 -23.62
C ILE A 533 20.94 -13.30 -25.00
N GLU A 534 20.06 -13.66 -25.94
CA GLU A 534 20.41 -13.95 -27.35
C GLU A 534 21.12 -12.77 -28.05
N GLY A 535 20.87 -11.53 -27.62
CA GLY A 535 21.50 -10.31 -28.17
C GLY A 535 22.86 -9.94 -27.58
N LYS A 536 23.34 -10.63 -26.53
CA LYS A 536 24.66 -10.39 -25.92
C LYS A 536 25.66 -11.44 -26.42
N THR A 537 26.13 -11.31 -27.65
CA THR A 537 27.31 -12.06 -28.10
C THR A 537 28.56 -11.38 -27.59
N ASP A 538 29.34 -12.11 -26.79
CA ASP A 538 30.63 -11.66 -26.24
C ASP A 538 31.63 -11.56 -27.41
N THR A 539 31.74 -10.38 -28.01
CA THR A 539 32.80 -10.10 -29.01
C THR A 539 34.07 -9.74 -28.26
N GLY A 540 34.70 -10.76 -27.66
CA GLY A 540 36.03 -10.67 -27.08
C GLY A 540 37.06 -10.34 -28.15
N ILE A 541 37.29 -9.06 -28.41
CA ILE A 541 38.48 -8.54 -29.07
C ILE A 541 39.08 -7.50 -28.13
N SER A 542 40.06 -7.94 -27.35
CA SER A 542 41.01 -7.07 -26.66
C SER A 542 41.96 -6.49 -27.71
N THR A 543 41.83 -5.19 -28.01
CA THR A 543 42.87 -4.41 -28.69
C THR A 543 43.26 -3.21 -27.85
N ASP A 544 44.01 -3.46 -26.78
CA ASP A 544 44.88 -2.45 -26.19
C ASP A 544 46.33 -2.75 -26.63
N ILE A 545 46.73 -2.11 -27.73
CA ILE A 545 48.13 -1.85 -28.05
C ILE A 545 48.40 -0.41 -27.59
N PRO A 546 49.33 -0.15 -26.67
CA PRO A 546 49.72 1.21 -26.35
C PRO A 546 50.72 1.69 -27.40
N VAL A 547 50.44 2.84 -28.02
CA VAL A 547 51.44 3.59 -28.78
C VAL A 547 51.39 5.05 -28.33
N GLY A 548 52.57 5.59 -28.04
CA GLY A 548 52.77 7.03 -27.82
C GLY A 548 52.86 7.82 -29.12
#